data_AF-A0A4Y9MB33-F1
#
_entry.id   AF-A0A4Y9MB33-F1
#
_cell.length_a   1.000
_cell.length_b   1.000
_cell.length_c   1.000
_cell.angle_alpha   90.00
_cell.angle_beta   90.00
_cell.angle_gamma   90.00
#
_symmetry.space_group_name_H-M   'P 1'
#
loop_
_entity.id
_entity.type
_entity.pdbx_description
1 polymer ?
#
loop_
_entity_poly.entity_id
_entity_poly.type
_entity_poly.pdbx_seq_one_letter_code
_entity_poly.pdbx_strand_id
1 'polypeptide(L)'
;MTTRSPAVPAAVCEDVAHLRSAALRAAVTSLQRRGGFFPVGLSIDRSGTLEYHLPDPVPGRRLTPLDAIDVVEGSLLAARDDLRAVALVMDITWLGSDAVRVDLEHRACEGQLRIRTPYSLGRRLLRRTVTLGEPDESDADPRIWP
;
A
#
# COMPACT_ATOMS: atom_id res chain seq x y z
N MET A 1 -7.80 13.00 34.83
CA MET A 1 -6.82 11.89 34.71
C MET A 1 -6.60 11.69 33.21
N THR A 2 -5.65 12.41 32.63
CA THR A 2 -5.37 12.37 31.18
C THR A 2 -4.50 11.15 30.92
N THR A 3 -5.09 10.09 30.39
CA THR A 3 -4.34 8.91 29.92
C THR A 3 -3.42 9.37 28.79
N ARG A 4 -2.12 9.45 29.08
CA ARG A 4 -1.08 9.63 28.06
C ARG A 4 -1.13 8.39 27.18
N SER A 5 -1.56 8.55 25.93
CA SER A 5 -1.46 7.49 24.93
C SER A 5 -0.01 6.95 24.94
N PRO A 6 0.21 5.63 24.97
CA PRO A 6 1.57 5.11 24.92
C PRO A 6 2.26 5.62 23.65
N ALA A 7 3.48 6.14 23.80
CA ALA A 7 4.24 6.59 22.64
C ALA A 7 4.47 5.41 21.70
N VAL A 8 4.15 5.58 20.41
CA VAL A 8 4.41 4.58 19.39
C VAL A 8 5.92 4.29 19.36
N PRO A 9 6.36 3.02 19.44
CA PRO A 9 7.78 2.69 19.43
C PRO A 9 8.47 3.19 18.14
N ALA A 10 9.71 3.64 18.25
CA ALA A 10 10.45 4.20 17.10
C ALA A 10 10.55 3.23 15.90
N ALA A 11 10.71 1.92 16.17
CA ALA A 11 10.74 0.89 15.13
C ALA A 11 9.42 0.82 14.34
N VAL A 12 8.28 1.02 14.99
CA VAL A 12 6.96 1.04 14.32
C VAL A 12 6.87 2.25 13.38
N CYS A 13 7.31 3.42 13.84
CA CYS A 13 7.35 4.63 13.01
C CYS A 13 8.28 4.46 11.81
N GLU A 14 9.44 3.80 12.00
CA GLU A 14 10.39 3.50 10.93
C GLU A 14 9.78 2.57 9.88
N ASP A 15 9.13 1.48 10.31
CA ASP A 15 8.47 0.53 9.41
C ASP A 15 7.35 1.16 8.59
N VAL A 16 6.49 1.95 9.24
CA VAL A 16 5.40 2.67 8.58
C VAL A 16 5.97 3.67 7.57
N ALA A 17 7.00 4.42 7.92
CA ALA A 17 7.65 5.36 7.01
C ALA A 17 8.32 4.63 5.83
N HIS A 18 8.98 3.50 6.08
CA HIS A 18 9.62 2.69 5.06
C HIS A 18 8.59 2.14 4.07
N LEU A 19 7.52 1.51 4.56
CA LEU A 19 6.45 0.97 3.72
C LEU A 19 5.75 2.08 2.92
N ARG A 20 5.40 3.21 3.54
CA ARG A 20 4.79 4.35 2.84
C ARG A 20 5.66 4.83 1.69
N SER A 21 6.96 4.99 1.94
CA SER A 21 7.93 5.45 0.95
C SER A 21 8.08 4.44 -0.20
N ALA A 22 8.16 3.14 0.12
CA ALA A 22 8.27 2.06 -0.87
C ALA A 22 7.00 1.90 -1.71
N ALA A 23 5.83 1.98 -1.08
CA ALA A 23 4.52 1.93 -1.72
C ALA A 23 4.35 3.04 -2.76
N LEU A 24 4.63 4.29 -2.37
CA LEU A 24 4.54 5.44 -3.28
C LEU A 24 5.53 5.32 -4.44
N ARG A 25 6.78 4.89 -4.19
CA ARG A 25 7.75 4.64 -5.27
C ARG A 25 7.27 3.57 -6.26
N ALA A 26 6.71 2.46 -5.76
CA ALA A 26 6.19 1.39 -6.58
C ALA A 26 5.01 1.84 -7.46
N ALA A 27 4.08 2.60 -6.86
CA ALA A 27 2.95 3.20 -7.58
C ALA A 27 3.44 4.18 -8.66
N VAL A 28 4.29 5.16 -8.31
CA VAL A 28 4.81 6.16 -9.27
C VAL A 28 5.56 5.47 -10.43
N THR A 29 6.39 4.48 -10.14
CA THR A 29 7.13 3.74 -11.18
C THR A 29 6.17 3.04 -12.13
N SER A 30 5.13 2.41 -11.60
CA SER A 30 4.13 1.70 -12.41
C SER A 30 3.28 2.67 -13.22
N LEU A 31 2.84 3.78 -12.62
CA LEU A 31 2.10 4.86 -13.28
C LEU A 31 2.91 5.48 -14.41
N GLN A 32 4.20 5.78 -14.21
CA GLN A 32 5.07 6.29 -15.29
C GLN A 32 5.17 5.30 -16.45
N ARG A 33 5.34 4.00 -16.15
CA ARG A 33 5.51 2.98 -17.20
C ARG A 33 4.22 2.67 -17.94
N ARG A 34 3.09 2.54 -17.23
CA ARG A 34 1.86 1.95 -17.77
C ARG A 34 0.66 2.90 -17.75
N GLY A 35 0.67 3.92 -16.90
CA GLY A 35 -0.44 4.86 -16.72
C GLY A 35 -1.53 4.35 -15.77
N GLY A 36 -1.26 3.25 -15.08
CA GLY A 36 -2.12 2.59 -14.12
C GLY A 36 -1.40 1.35 -13.59
N PHE A 37 -1.89 0.73 -12.53
CA PHE A 37 -1.28 -0.48 -11.99
C PHE A 37 -2.28 -1.42 -11.33
N PHE A 38 -1.96 -2.71 -11.34
CA PHE A 38 -2.67 -3.69 -10.52
C PHE A 38 -2.21 -3.59 -9.07
N PRO A 39 -3.06 -3.95 -8.11
CA PRO A 39 -2.71 -3.99 -6.69
C PRO A 39 -1.36 -4.66 -6.44
N VAL A 40 -0.60 -4.11 -5.49
CA VAL A 40 0.66 -4.67 -5.01
C VAL A 40 0.67 -4.65 -3.50
N GLY A 41 1.13 -5.74 -2.90
CA GLY A 41 1.39 -5.85 -1.48
C GLY A 41 2.85 -5.58 -1.21
N LEU A 42 3.13 -4.96 -0.07
CA LEU A 42 4.46 -4.87 0.49
C LEU A 42 4.39 -5.40 1.92
N SER A 43 5.48 -5.98 2.38
CA SER A 43 5.58 -6.46 3.76
C SER A 43 6.95 -6.15 4.33
N ILE A 44 7.01 -6.04 5.65
CA ILE A 44 8.26 -6.08 6.42
C ILE A 44 8.19 -7.31 7.31
N ASP A 45 9.17 -8.18 7.18
CA ASP A 45 9.29 -9.40 7.99
C ASP A 45 9.83 -9.10 9.41
N ARG A 46 9.96 -10.12 10.26
CA ARG A 46 10.56 -9.98 11.60
C ARG A 46 12.02 -9.48 11.58
N SER A 47 12.76 -9.70 10.49
CA SER A 47 14.15 -9.24 10.33
C SER A 47 14.26 -7.77 9.90
N GLY A 48 13.17 -7.17 9.44
CA GLY A 48 13.14 -5.82 8.87
C GLY A 48 13.37 -5.77 7.38
N THR A 49 13.31 -6.91 6.71
CA THR A 49 13.44 -7.04 5.26
C THR A 49 12.12 -6.68 4.59
N LEU A 50 12.20 -5.80 3.59
CA LEU A 50 11.07 -5.38 2.76
C LEU A 50 10.87 -6.38 1.61
N GLU A 51 9.67 -6.90 1.45
CA GLU A 51 9.29 -7.78 0.34
C GLU A 51 8.09 -7.23 -0.45
N TYR A 52 7.99 -7.65 -1.72
CA TYR A 52 6.91 -7.29 -2.64
C TYR A 52 6.05 -8.51 -2.97
N HIS A 53 4.74 -8.37 -2.81
CA HIS A 53 3.73 -9.36 -3.13
C HIS A 53 2.96 -8.90 -4.37
N LEU A 54 3.24 -9.53 -5.51
CA LEU A 54 2.58 -9.23 -6.77
C LEU A 54 1.51 -10.29 -7.05
N PRO A 55 0.38 -9.91 -7.68
CA PRO A 55 -0.59 -10.90 -8.13
C PRO A 55 0.06 -11.77 -9.22
N ASP A 56 0.21 -13.06 -8.93
CA ASP A 56 0.74 -14.00 -9.91
C ASP A 56 -0.26 -14.19 -11.07
N PRO A 57 0.20 -14.16 -12.33
CA PRO A 57 -0.67 -14.44 -13.45
C PRO A 57 -1.13 -15.90 -13.42
N VAL A 58 -2.42 -16.13 -13.26
CA VAL A 58 -3.03 -17.46 -13.34
C VAL A 58 -3.18 -17.85 -14.82
N PRO A 59 -2.59 -18.98 -15.29
CA PRO A 59 -2.70 -19.41 -16.67
C PRO A 59 -4.16 -19.52 -17.13
N GLY A 60 -4.48 -18.93 -18.28
CA GLY A 60 -5.83 -18.96 -18.86
C GLY A 60 -6.86 -18.04 -18.19
N ARG A 61 -6.48 -17.29 -17.14
CA ARG A 61 -7.36 -16.32 -16.47
C ARG A 61 -6.75 -14.93 -16.48
N ARG A 62 -7.48 -13.96 -17.04
CA ARG A 62 -7.13 -12.55 -16.91
C ARG A 62 -7.67 -12.03 -15.57
N LEU A 63 -6.79 -11.61 -14.68
CA LEU A 63 -7.20 -11.04 -13.39
C LEU A 63 -7.92 -9.70 -13.62
N THR A 64 -9.03 -9.51 -12.93
CA THR A 64 -9.62 -8.18 -12.72
C THR A 64 -8.81 -7.44 -11.64
N PRO A 65 -8.88 -6.11 -11.55
CA PRO A 65 -8.27 -5.39 -10.43
C PRO A 65 -8.76 -5.86 -9.07
N LEU A 66 -10.05 -6.24 -8.95
CA LEU A 66 -10.62 -6.79 -7.72
C LEU A 66 -10.03 -8.16 -7.38
N ASP A 67 -9.99 -9.08 -8.36
CA ASP A 67 -9.37 -10.40 -8.16
C ASP A 67 -7.91 -10.28 -7.71
N ALA A 68 -7.19 -9.29 -8.24
CA ALA A 68 -5.80 -9.04 -7.87
C ALA A 68 -5.63 -8.54 -6.43
N ILE A 69 -6.62 -7.83 -5.87
CA ILE A 69 -6.62 -7.45 -4.45
C ILE A 69 -6.67 -8.72 -3.60
N ASP A 70 -7.63 -9.60 -3.87
CA ASP A 70 -7.85 -10.82 -3.07
C ASP A 70 -6.62 -11.75 -3.11
N VAL A 71 -5.96 -11.85 -4.27
CA VAL A 71 -4.72 -12.64 -4.41
C VAL A 71 -3.60 -12.07 -3.54
N VAL A 72 -3.39 -10.75 -3.59
CA VAL A 72 -2.34 -10.09 -2.82
C VAL A 72 -2.64 -10.15 -1.33
N GLU A 73 -3.87 -9.83 -0.92
CA GLU A 73 -4.32 -9.89 0.47
C GLU A 73 -4.19 -11.32 1.02
N GLY A 74 -4.58 -12.33 0.23
CA GLY A 74 -4.40 -13.74 0.57
C GLY A 74 -2.93 -14.12 0.79
N SER A 75 -2.00 -13.60 -0.02
CA SER A 75 -0.56 -13.82 0.18
C SER A 75 -0.06 -13.19 1.48
N LEU A 76 -0.51 -11.99 1.82
CA LEU A 76 -0.14 -11.31 3.07
C LEU A 76 -0.71 -12.05 4.29
N LEU A 77 -1.97 -12.49 4.21
CA LEU A 77 -2.63 -13.28 5.25
C LEU A 77 -1.91 -14.62 5.48
N ALA A 78 -1.48 -15.30 4.42
CA ALA A 78 -0.76 -16.56 4.52
C ALA A 78 0.61 -16.41 5.22
N ALA A 79 1.25 -15.25 5.08
CA ALA A 79 2.54 -14.94 5.70
C ALA A 79 2.44 -14.21 7.04
N ARG A 80 1.23 -13.78 7.47
CA ARG A 80 1.01 -12.79 8.55
C ARG A 80 1.74 -13.08 9.87
N ASP A 81 1.98 -14.35 10.17
CA ASP A 81 2.62 -14.74 11.42
C ASP A 81 4.10 -14.34 11.43
N ASP A 82 4.75 -14.31 10.27
CA ASP A 82 6.16 -13.95 10.08
C ASP A 82 6.38 -12.48 9.71
N LEU A 83 5.31 -11.72 9.57
CA LEU A 83 5.34 -10.30 9.25
C LEU A 83 5.19 -9.43 10.50
N ARG A 84 5.78 -8.24 10.45
CA ARG A 84 5.57 -7.17 11.45
C ARG A 84 4.77 -6.00 10.91
N ALA A 85 4.82 -5.75 9.60
CA ALA A 85 4.05 -4.70 8.95
C ALA A 85 3.72 -5.07 7.50
N VAL A 86 2.63 -4.50 6.98
CA VAL A 86 2.17 -4.70 5.59
C VAL A 86 1.64 -3.40 5.00
N ALA A 87 1.68 -3.31 3.67
CA ALA A 87 0.98 -2.29 2.92
C ALA A 87 0.28 -2.90 1.70
N LEU A 88 -1.00 -2.62 1.50
CA LEU A 88 -1.71 -2.90 0.26
C LEU A 88 -1.85 -1.61 -0.55
N VAL A 89 -1.31 -1.62 -1.77
CA VAL A 89 -1.26 -0.44 -2.65
C VAL A 89 -2.17 -0.65 -3.84
N MET A 90 -3.08 0.29 -4.08
CA MET A 90 -4.11 0.19 -5.10
C MET A 90 -4.21 1.48 -5.91
N ASP A 91 -4.54 1.32 -7.19
CA ASP A 91 -4.96 2.39 -8.08
C ASP A 91 -6.49 2.51 -7.99
N ILE A 92 -7.01 3.66 -7.56
CA ILE A 92 -8.44 3.87 -7.29
C ILE A 92 -8.94 5.18 -7.88
N THR A 93 -10.26 5.27 -8.08
CA THR A 93 -10.94 6.56 -8.23
C THR A 93 -11.43 7.04 -6.87
N TRP A 94 -11.02 8.24 -6.46
CA TRP A 94 -11.40 8.88 -5.20
C TRP A 94 -11.77 10.35 -5.43
N LEU A 95 -12.96 10.74 -4.93
CA LEU A 95 -13.53 12.09 -5.10
C LEU A 95 -13.54 12.58 -6.57
N GLY A 96 -13.77 11.67 -7.52
CA GLY A 96 -13.82 11.98 -8.94
C GLY A 96 -12.46 12.13 -9.63
N SER A 97 -11.36 11.79 -8.96
CA SER A 97 -10.00 11.80 -9.52
C SER A 97 -9.28 10.48 -9.25
N ASP A 98 -8.23 10.18 -10.02
CA ASP A 98 -7.39 9.01 -9.76
C ASP A 98 -6.50 9.25 -8.52
N ALA A 99 -6.31 8.21 -7.71
CA ALA A 99 -5.50 8.26 -6.51
C ALA A 99 -4.79 6.94 -6.26
N VAL A 100 -3.60 7.03 -5.66
CA VAL A 100 -2.93 5.90 -5.04
C VAL A 100 -3.51 5.74 -3.64
N ARG A 101 -4.10 4.59 -3.34
CA ARG A 101 -4.47 4.21 -1.97
C ARG A 101 -3.41 3.26 -1.41
N VAL A 102 -2.93 3.56 -0.21
CA VAL A 102 -2.04 2.71 0.57
C VAL A 102 -2.75 2.40 1.89
N ASP A 103 -3.05 1.12 2.10
CA ASP A 103 -3.60 0.61 3.35
C ASP A 103 -2.46 -0.06 4.14
N LEU A 104 -2.06 0.53 5.26
CA LEU A 104 -0.94 0.11 6.09
C LEU A 104 -1.42 -0.50 7.39
N GLU A 105 -0.88 -1.65 7.75
CA GLU A 105 -1.06 -2.24 9.08
C GLU A 105 0.30 -2.58 9.67
N HIS A 106 0.43 -2.37 10.97
CA HIS A 106 1.58 -2.80 11.74
C HIS A 106 1.07 -3.67 12.89
N ARG A 107 1.66 -4.85 13.09
CA ARG A 107 1.20 -5.86 14.07
C ARG A 107 1.13 -5.33 15.51
N ALA A 108 1.97 -4.36 15.85
CA ALA A 108 2.00 -3.71 17.15
C ALA A 108 1.01 -2.54 17.31
N CYS A 109 0.21 -2.24 16.29
CA CYS A 109 -0.80 -1.18 16.29
C CYS A 109 -2.20 -1.79 16.21
N GLU A 110 -3.15 -1.12 16.83
CA GLU A 110 -4.57 -1.40 16.60
C GLU A 110 -5.01 -0.63 15.35
N GLY A 111 -5.63 -1.34 14.40
CA GLY A 111 -6.23 -0.73 13.20
C GLY A 111 -5.31 -0.60 11.99
N GLN A 112 -5.86 0.01 10.94
CA GLN A 112 -5.20 0.26 9.66
C GLN A 112 -5.10 1.76 9.39
N LEU A 113 -3.93 2.22 8.97
CA LEU A 113 -3.74 3.57 8.43
C LEU A 113 -3.98 3.54 6.92
N ARG A 114 -4.99 4.28 6.45
CA ARG A 114 -5.26 4.45 5.03
C ARG A 114 -4.79 5.81 4.56
N ILE A 115 -3.93 5.80 3.54
CA ILE A 115 -3.41 7.01 2.89
C ILE A 115 -3.93 7.03 1.44
N ARG A 116 -4.54 8.12 1.04
CA ARG A 116 -5.00 8.35 -0.34
C ARG A 116 -4.24 9.54 -0.90
N THR A 117 -3.51 9.33 -1.99
CA THR A 117 -2.72 10.37 -2.65
C THR A 117 -3.25 10.55 -4.06
N PRO A 118 -4.03 11.61 -4.34
CA PRO A 118 -4.47 11.93 -5.69
C PRO A 118 -3.28 12.05 -6.63
N TYR A 119 -3.46 11.70 -7.90
CA TYR A 119 -2.44 11.93 -8.91
C TYR A 119 -3.03 12.39 -10.23
N SER A 120 -2.19 13.03 -11.04
CA SER A 120 -2.48 13.32 -12.44
C SER A 120 -1.36 12.82 -13.33
N LEU A 121 -1.73 12.31 -14.51
CA LEU A 121 -0.80 11.87 -15.53
C LEU A 121 -0.58 12.98 -16.55
N GLY A 122 0.67 13.38 -16.71
CA GLY A 122 1.10 14.28 -17.77
C GLY A 122 1.87 13.55 -18.87
N ARG A 123 2.13 14.27 -19.95
CA ARG A 123 3.10 13.85 -20.97
C ARG A 123 4.12 14.96 -21.14
N ARG A 124 5.40 14.60 -21.07
CA ARG A 124 6.52 15.47 -21.44
C ARG A 124 7.35 14.78 -22.49
N LEU A 125 7.37 15.33 -23.70
CA LEU A 125 7.93 14.69 -24.89
C LEU A 125 7.33 13.29 -25.08
N LEU A 126 8.15 12.24 -24.95
CA LEU A 126 7.75 10.83 -25.09
C LEU A 126 7.57 10.11 -23.75
N ARG A 127 7.75 10.79 -22.60
CA ARG A 127 7.65 10.17 -21.27
C ARG A 127 6.39 10.61 -20.54
N ARG A 128 5.75 9.66 -19.86
CA ARG A 128 4.66 9.95 -18.94
C ARG A 128 5.24 10.49 -17.64
N THR A 129 4.66 11.58 -17.15
CA THR A 129 5.00 12.18 -15.85
C THR A 129 3.85 11.94 -14.88
N VAL A 130 4.17 11.80 -13.59
CA VAL A 130 3.18 11.63 -12.52
C VAL A 130 3.35 12.80 -11.57
N THR A 131 2.27 13.53 -11.34
CA THR A 131 2.21 14.59 -10.32
C THR A 131 1.32 14.10 -9.19
N LEU A 132 1.87 14.00 -7.99
CA LEU A 132 1.11 13.65 -6.79
C LEU A 132 0.50 14.91 -6.17
N GLY A 133 -0.73 14.79 -5.68
CA GLY A 133 -1.40 15.78 -4.85
C GLY A 133 -1.10 15.60 -3.36
N GLU A 134 -1.79 16.38 -2.53
CA GLU A 134 -1.69 16.28 -1.08
C GLU A 134 -2.29 14.94 -0.59
N PRO A 135 -1.59 14.19 0.27
CA PRO A 135 -2.12 12.96 0.85
C PRO A 135 -3.23 13.26 1.86
N ASP A 136 -4.28 12.44 1.81
CA ASP A 136 -5.34 12.36 2.81
C ASP A 136 -5.18 11.08 3.64
N GLU A 137 -5.15 11.21 4.96
CA GLU A 137 -4.92 10.10 5.90
C GLU A 137 -6.16 9.87 6.76
N SER A 138 -6.52 8.61 6.95
CA SER A 138 -7.66 8.21 7.77
C SER A 138 -7.46 6.83 8.38
N ASP A 139 -8.05 6.58 9.54
CA ASP A 139 -8.15 5.25 10.11
C ASP A 139 -9.12 4.37 9.30
N ALA A 140 -8.89 3.07 9.33
CA ALA A 140 -9.72 2.04 8.73
C ALA A 140 -9.68 0.73 9.53
N ASP A 141 -10.63 -0.16 9.25
CA ASP A 141 -10.65 -1.48 9.85
C ASP A 141 -9.46 -2.33 9.35
N PRO A 142 -8.76 -3.03 10.25
CA PRO A 142 -7.65 -3.90 9.89
C PRO A 142 -8.15 -5.15 9.15
N ARG A 143 -7.31 -5.68 8.27
CA ARG A 143 -7.56 -6.84 7.43
C ARG A 143 -6.57 -7.98 7.69
N ILE A 144 -5.31 -7.65 8.00
CA ILE A 144 -4.27 -8.65 8.23
C ILE A 144 -4.23 -9.07 9.71
N TRP A 145 -4.37 -8.10 10.62
CA TRP A 145 -4.42 -8.34 12.07
C TRP A 145 -5.70 -7.74 12.70
N PRO A 146 -6.87 -8.41 12.55
CA PRO A 146 -8.12 -8.01 13.20
C PRO A 146 -8.15 -8.31 14.70
#